data_AF-A0A094A993-F1
#
_entry.id   AF-A0A094A993-F1
#
_cell.length_a   1.000
_cell.length_b   1.000
_cell.length_c   1.000
_cell.angle_alpha   90.00
_cell.angle_beta   90.00
_cell.angle_gamma   90.00
#
_symmetry.space_group_name_H-M   'P 1'
#
loop_
_entity.id
_entity.type
_entity.pdbx_description
1 polymer ?
#
loop_
_entity_poly.entity_id
_entity_poly.type
_entity_poly.pdbx_seq_one_letter_code
_entity_poly.pdbx_strand_id
1 'polypeptide(L)'
;MLGGKTPSEFMKLPIEERENILRGYLVTDDDVQIEEGDDFGLFNKEIATGSLLQQEYFMGEDEAGKQLVKEARQIYYRENTFSVRSHWLCEFICDTLADGKPIPIESLVQRIIVRVDVEDIYDMDDDMVDFMPEGEKEKSWVVRDLRQLLEFTNAEFIRIEVSGRGALDGSDPQTQEKIKEISGIVKTLIEQFGEKLTIRKLTQLNDGQSIFHDLRSWLMLE
;
A
#
# COMPACT_ATOMS: atom_id res chain seq x y z
N MET A 1 -10.57 -20.63 -11.70
CA MET A 1 -9.35 -20.41 -10.88
C MET A 1 -8.81 -21.70 -10.29
N LEU A 2 -9.58 -22.51 -9.55
CA LEU A 2 -9.09 -23.79 -8.97
C LEU A 2 -8.99 -24.98 -9.96
N GLY A 3 -8.92 -24.73 -11.27
CA GLY A 3 -8.81 -25.79 -12.28
C GLY A 3 -9.98 -26.79 -12.28
N GLY A 4 -11.20 -26.33 -12.01
CA GLY A 4 -12.42 -27.16 -11.97
C GLY A 4 -12.61 -27.98 -10.70
N LYS A 5 -11.71 -27.85 -9.71
CA LYS A 5 -11.78 -28.55 -8.43
C LYS A 5 -12.61 -27.75 -7.42
N THR A 6 -13.27 -28.47 -6.51
CA THR A 6 -13.80 -27.88 -5.27
C THR A 6 -12.65 -27.48 -4.34
N PRO A 7 -12.87 -26.55 -3.38
CA PRO A 7 -11.86 -26.20 -2.38
C PRO A 7 -11.25 -27.41 -1.67
N SER A 8 -12.07 -28.38 -1.25
CA SER A 8 -11.59 -29.59 -0.57
C SER A 8 -10.78 -30.53 -1.46
N GLU A 9 -11.06 -30.57 -2.77
CA GLU A 9 -10.23 -31.32 -3.74
C GLU A 9 -8.92 -30.59 -4.03
N PHE A 10 -8.98 -29.26 -4.16
CA PHE A 10 -7.81 -28.43 -4.38
C PHE A 10 -6.82 -28.51 -3.20
N MET A 11 -7.33 -28.58 -1.96
CA MET A 11 -6.52 -28.78 -0.75
C MET A 11 -5.71 -30.09 -0.72
N LYS A 12 -6.09 -31.09 -1.53
CA LYS A 12 -5.34 -32.37 -1.60
C LYS A 12 -4.09 -32.29 -2.47
N LEU A 13 -3.95 -31.22 -3.26
CA LEU A 13 -2.74 -30.98 -4.04
C LEU A 13 -1.56 -30.70 -3.10
N PRO A 14 -0.32 -31.01 -3.51
CA PRO A 14 0.87 -30.55 -2.80
C PRO A 14 0.87 -29.02 -2.62
N ILE A 15 1.44 -28.54 -1.51
CA ILE A 15 1.45 -27.11 -1.19
C ILE A 15 2.08 -26.27 -2.32
N GLU A 16 3.22 -26.70 -2.86
CA GLU A 16 3.89 -26.02 -3.97
C GLU A 16 3.01 -25.92 -5.22
N GLU A 17 2.22 -26.95 -5.51
CA GLU A 17 1.30 -26.93 -6.65
C GLU A 17 0.15 -25.94 -6.43
N ARG A 18 -0.40 -25.90 -5.21
CA ARG A 18 -1.44 -24.92 -4.84
C ARG A 18 -0.91 -23.50 -4.94
N GLU A 19 0.25 -23.23 -4.34
CA GLU A 19 0.88 -21.91 -4.35
C GLU A 19 1.18 -21.45 -5.78
N ASN A 20 1.70 -22.33 -6.64
CA ASN A 20 1.94 -22.00 -8.05
C ASN A 20 0.66 -21.63 -8.80
N ILE A 21 -0.44 -22.34 -8.56
CA ILE A 21 -1.74 -22.02 -9.17
C ILE A 21 -2.27 -20.69 -8.62
N LEU A 22 -2.23 -20.49 -7.30
CA LEU A 22 -2.71 -19.26 -6.64
C LEU A 22 -1.90 -18.04 -7.10
N ARG A 23 -0.58 -18.15 -7.16
CA ARG A 23 0.34 -17.10 -7.64
C ARG A 23 -0.04 -16.62 -9.03
N GLY A 24 -0.36 -17.53 -9.94
CA GLY A 24 -0.78 -17.19 -11.31
C GLY A 24 -2.07 -16.36 -11.42
N TYR A 25 -2.83 -16.20 -10.33
CA TYR A 25 -4.01 -15.32 -10.27
C TYR A 25 -3.84 -14.13 -9.33
N LEU A 26 -2.86 -14.15 -8.44
CA LEU A 26 -2.75 -13.20 -7.33
C LEU A 26 -1.51 -12.33 -7.40
N VAL A 27 -0.53 -12.67 -8.23
CA VAL A 27 0.74 -11.94 -8.33
C VAL A 27 0.89 -11.40 -9.73
N THR A 28 1.31 -10.14 -9.82
CA THR A 28 1.69 -9.47 -11.07
C THR A 28 3.12 -8.95 -10.95
N ASP A 29 3.77 -8.74 -12.09
CA ASP A 29 5.11 -8.16 -12.15
C ASP A 29 5.08 -6.63 -11.94
N ASP A 30 3.93 -5.99 -12.17
CA ASP A 30 3.70 -4.56 -11.94
C ASP A 30 3.30 -4.28 -10.48
N ASP A 31 3.42 -3.02 -10.04
CA ASP A 31 2.95 -2.63 -8.71
C ASP A 31 1.40 -2.66 -8.65
N VAL A 32 0.84 -3.28 -7.60
CA VAL A 32 -0.60 -3.29 -7.35
C VAL A 32 -1.04 -1.90 -6.90
N GLN A 33 -1.89 -1.25 -7.69
CA GLN A 33 -2.36 0.11 -7.41
C GLN A 33 -3.54 0.09 -6.42
N ILE A 34 -3.46 0.89 -5.36
CA ILE A 34 -4.53 1.09 -4.37
C ILE A 34 -4.95 2.57 -4.42
N GLU A 35 -6.08 2.88 -5.08
CA GLU A 35 -6.56 4.25 -5.36
C GLU A 35 -8.11 4.36 -5.33
N GLU A 36 -8.63 5.60 -5.30
CA GLU A 36 -10.07 5.93 -5.48
C GLU A 36 -10.53 5.44 -6.87
N GLY A 37 -11.26 4.32 -6.93
CA GLY A 37 -11.81 3.80 -8.19
C GLY A 37 -11.51 2.33 -8.50
N ASP A 38 -11.07 1.54 -7.52
CA ASP A 38 -10.98 0.08 -7.68
C ASP A 38 -12.36 -0.58 -7.91
N ASP A 39 -13.45 0.17 -7.74
CA ASP A 39 -14.85 -0.22 -7.98
C ASP A 39 -15.16 -0.78 -9.38
N PHE A 40 -14.27 -0.62 -10.36
CA PHE A 40 -14.50 -1.10 -11.74
C PHE A 40 -13.41 -2.02 -12.30
N GLY A 41 -12.44 -2.48 -11.49
CA GLY A 41 -11.34 -3.35 -11.95
C GLY A 41 -10.55 -2.75 -13.13
N LEU A 42 -10.53 -1.41 -13.22
CA LEU A 42 -9.80 -0.67 -14.23
C LEU A 42 -8.29 -0.73 -13.96
N PHE A 43 -7.93 -0.83 -12.69
CA PHE A 43 -6.58 -1.08 -12.20
C PHE A 43 -6.38 -2.58 -11.94
N ASN A 44 -5.13 -3.05 -11.99
CA ASN A 44 -4.75 -4.43 -11.62
C ASN A 44 -5.48 -5.54 -12.42
N LYS A 45 -5.80 -5.29 -13.71
CA LYS A 45 -6.61 -6.19 -14.56
C LYS A 45 -6.13 -7.64 -14.60
N GLU A 46 -4.82 -7.86 -14.49
CA GLU A 46 -4.21 -9.18 -14.53
C GLU A 46 -4.63 -10.06 -13.34
N ILE A 47 -4.84 -9.45 -12.18
CA ILE A 47 -5.14 -10.13 -10.92
C ILE A 47 -6.54 -9.83 -10.39
N ALA A 48 -7.30 -8.97 -11.05
CA ALA A 48 -8.63 -8.53 -10.61
C ALA A 48 -9.57 -9.70 -10.30
N THR A 49 -9.60 -10.74 -11.14
CA THR A 49 -10.43 -11.93 -10.87
C THR A 49 -9.92 -12.78 -9.71
N GLY A 50 -8.61 -12.72 -9.42
CA GLY A 50 -7.96 -13.45 -8.33
C GLY A 50 -8.37 -12.94 -6.94
N SER A 51 -8.85 -11.69 -6.82
CA SER A 51 -9.37 -11.12 -5.58
C SER A 51 -10.39 -12.03 -4.87
N LEU A 52 -11.20 -12.76 -5.65
CA LEU A 52 -12.19 -13.73 -5.15
C LEU A 52 -11.57 -14.88 -4.35
N LEU A 53 -10.31 -15.25 -4.63
CA LEU A 53 -9.59 -16.31 -3.90
C LEU A 53 -9.23 -15.90 -2.47
N GLN A 54 -9.27 -14.60 -2.18
CA GLN A 54 -8.97 -14.03 -0.86
C GLN A 54 -10.22 -13.92 0.02
N GLN A 55 -11.38 -14.39 -0.46
CA GLN A 55 -12.68 -14.17 0.15
C GLN A 55 -13.29 -15.51 0.59
N GLU A 56 -13.57 -15.66 1.89
CA GLU A 56 -14.20 -16.88 2.44
C GLU A 56 -15.55 -17.18 1.80
N TYR A 57 -16.30 -16.15 1.43
CA TYR A 57 -17.59 -16.27 0.73
C TYR A 57 -17.49 -17.11 -0.57
N PHE A 58 -16.38 -17.01 -1.29
CA PHE A 58 -16.17 -17.75 -2.56
C PHE A 58 -15.44 -19.07 -2.37
N MET A 59 -14.61 -19.17 -1.33
CA MET A 59 -13.77 -20.35 -1.07
C MET A 59 -14.43 -21.36 -0.12
N GLY A 60 -15.52 -20.99 0.53
CA GLY A 60 -16.22 -21.80 1.53
C GLY A 60 -15.75 -21.49 2.96
N GLU A 61 -16.70 -21.57 3.90
CA GLU A 61 -16.44 -21.34 5.33
C GLU A 61 -15.94 -22.58 6.08
N ASP A 62 -15.78 -23.70 5.37
CA ASP A 62 -15.18 -24.91 5.93
C ASP A 62 -13.67 -24.74 6.15
N GLU A 63 -13.06 -25.68 6.88
CA GLU A 63 -11.63 -25.61 7.20
C GLU A 63 -10.75 -25.57 5.94
N ALA A 64 -11.18 -26.25 4.86
CA ALA A 64 -10.47 -26.24 3.59
C ALA A 64 -10.49 -24.85 2.93
N GLY A 65 -11.68 -24.24 2.83
CA GLY A 65 -11.85 -22.90 2.26
C GLY A 65 -11.11 -21.83 3.05
N LYS A 66 -11.24 -21.82 4.38
CA LYS A 66 -10.51 -20.91 5.27
C LYS A 66 -8.99 -21.02 5.13
N GLN A 67 -8.48 -22.25 5.06
CA GLN A 67 -7.05 -22.48 4.88
C GLN A 67 -6.57 -22.00 3.50
N LEU A 68 -7.35 -22.21 2.43
CA LEU A 68 -7.00 -21.69 1.11
C LEU A 68 -7.03 -20.17 1.02
N VAL A 69 -8.01 -19.52 1.67
CA VAL A 69 -8.07 -18.06 1.76
C VAL A 69 -6.83 -17.52 2.47
N LYS A 70 -6.42 -18.17 3.55
CA LYS A 70 -5.18 -17.82 4.26
C LYS A 70 -3.95 -17.96 3.37
N GLU A 71 -3.82 -19.06 2.61
CA GLU A 71 -2.73 -19.26 1.64
C GLU A 71 -2.75 -18.18 0.54
N ALA A 72 -3.92 -17.90 -0.03
CA ALA A 72 -4.10 -16.88 -1.05
C ALA A 72 -3.65 -15.49 -0.57
N ARG A 73 -4.06 -15.08 0.64
CA ARG A 73 -3.64 -13.78 1.21
C ARG A 73 -2.15 -13.72 1.48
N GLN A 74 -1.57 -14.80 1.99
CA GLN A 74 -0.13 -14.85 2.21
C GLN A 74 0.64 -14.63 0.91
N ILE A 75 0.21 -15.26 -0.18
CA ILE A 75 0.81 -15.06 -1.51
C ILE A 75 0.60 -13.63 -1.97
N TYR A 76 -0.65 -13.14 -1.98
CA TYR A 76 -0.99 -11.81 -2.46
C TYR A 76 -0.20 -10.71 -1.76
N TYR A 77 -0.18 -10.69 -0.42
CA TYR A 77 0.45 -9.62 0.34
C TYR A 77 1.99 -9.72 0.43
N ARG A 78 2.56 -10.93 0.42
CA ARG A 78 4.02 -11.09 0.50
C ARG A 78 4.70 -10.93 -0.85
N GLU A 79 4.04 -11.35 -1.92
CA GLU A 79 4.67 -11.46 -3.23
C GLU A 79 4.40 -10.25 -4.14
N ASN A 80 3.42 -9.40 -3.84
CA ASN A 80 3.23 -8.15 -4.59
C ASN A 80 3.97 -6.98 -3.96
N THR A 81 4.21 -5.95 -4.77
CA THR A 81 4.54 -4.61 -4.32
C THR A 81 3.29 -3.75 -4.43
N PHE A 82 2.91 -3.07 -3.35
CA PHE A 82 1.70 -2.25 -3.31
C PHE A 82 2.06 -0.77 -3.50
N SER A 83 1.40 -0.10 -4.44
CA SER A 83 1.48 1.35 -4.60
C SER A 83 0.19 2.00 -4.11
N VAL A 84 0.29 2.69 -2.97
CA VAL A 84 -0.85 3.19 -2.20
C VAL A 84 -0.75 4.71 -2.13
N ARG A 85 -1.84 5.43 -2.43
CA ARG A 85 -1.88 6.88 -2.12
C ARG A 85 -1.98 7.07 -0.61
N SER A 86 -1.30 8.09 -0.06
CA SER A 86 -1.21 8.28 1.40
C SER A 86 -2.58 8.26 2.10
N HIS A 87 -3.59 8.95 1.55
CA HIS A 87 -4.93 9.00 2.13
C HIS A 87 -5.70 7.66 2.10
N TRP A 88 -5.24 6.66 1.33
CA TRP A 88 -5.79 5.29 1.31
C TRP A 88 -5.06 4.34 2.25
N LEU A 89 -3.97 4.78 2.88
CA LEU A 89 -3.14 3.89 3.69
C LEU A 89 -3.91 3.32 4.89
N CYS A 90 -4.83 4.08 5.49
CA CYS A 90 -5.69 3.59 6.57
C CYS A 90 -6.57 2.42 6.13
N GLU A 91 -7.20 2.55 4.97
CA GLU A 91 -8.11 1.52 4.51
C GLU A 91 -7.37 0.31 3.95
N PHE A 92 -6.18 0.52 3.39
CA PHE A 92 -5.29 -0.57 2.98
C PHE A 92 -4.89 -1.43 4.18
N ILE A 93 -4.44 -0.82 5.28
CA ILE A 93 -4.00 -1.54 6.48
C ILE A 93 -5.14 -2.31 7.14
N CYS A 94 -6.33 -1.72 7.15
CA CYS A 94 -7.53 -2.31 7.73
C CYS A 94 -8.24 -3.34 6.83
N ASP A 95 -7.64 -3.74 5.70
CA ASP A 95 -8.25 -4.50 4.59
C ASP A 95 -9.50 -5.29 5.03
N THR A 96 -10.64 -4.80 4.55
CA THR A 96 -11.94 -5.40 4.83
C THR A 96 -12.34 -6.27 3.64
N LEU A 97 -12.53 -7.55 3.94
CA LEU A 97 -13.12 -8.46 2.98
C LEU A 97 -14.53 -8.03 2.57
N ALA A 98 -15.08 -8.72 1.55
CA ALA A 98 -16.48 -8.55 1.15
C ALA A 98 -17.48 -8.87 2.28
N ASP A 99 -17.05 -9.55 3.35
CA ASP A 99 -17.86 -9.81 4.54
C ASP A 99 -17.68 -8.77 5.66
N GLY A 100 -16.88 -7.72 5.42
CA GLY A 100 -16.67 -6.59 6.33
C GLY A 100 -15.80 -6.90 7.54
N LYS A 101 -15.12 -8.06 7.58
CA LYS A 101 -14.18 -8.38 8.67
C LYS A 101 -12.82 -7.76 8.38
N PRO A 102 -12.33 -6.83 9.23
CA PRO A 102 -10.97 -6.31 9.10
C PRO A 102 -9.96 -7.41 9.38
N ILE A 103 -8.89 -7.45 8.59
CA ILE A 103 -7.84 -8.44 8.76
C ILE A 103 -6.50 -7.72 8.88
N PRO A 104 -5.70 -8.04 9.91
CA PRO A 104 -4.38 -7.45 10.06
C PRO A 104 -3.46 -7.97 8.94
N ILE A 105 -3.13 -7.09 7.98
CA ILE A 105 -2.24 -7.40 6.85
C ILE A 105 -0.81 -6.86 7.03
N GLU A 106 -0.55 -6.12 8.09
CA GLU A 106 0.71 -5.39 8.36
C GLU A 106 1.90 -6.35 8.50
N SER A 107 1.62 -7.56 8.99
CA SER A 107 2.60 -8.66 9.07
C SER A 107 2.76 -9.45 7.77
N LEU A 108 1.90 -9.23 6.77
CA LEU A 108 1.96 -9.94 5.49
C LEU A 108 2.64 -9.11 4.41
N VAL A 109 2.46 -7.79 4.42
CA VAL A 109 3.03 -6.89 3.42
C VAL A 109 4.55 -6.81 3.56
N GLN A 110 5.26 -7.14 2.48
CA GLN A 110 6.72 -7.05 2.42
C GLN A 110 7.22 -5.81 1.66
N ARG A 111 6.47 -5.34 0.66
CA ARG A 111 6.90 -4.26 -0.24
C ARG A 111 5.77 -3.26 -0.44
N ILE A 112 6.01 -2.00 -0.09
CA ILE A 112 5.03 -0.93 -0.21
C ILE A 112 5.68 0.37 -0.71
N ILE A 113 4.94 1.08 -1.56
CA ILE A 113 5.25 2.40 -2.11
C ILE A 113 4.08 3.30 -1.73
N VAL A 114 4.32 4.31 -0.89
CA VAL A 114 3.33 5.32 -0.53
C VAL A 114 3.53 6.57 -1.37
N ARG A 115 2.52 6.94 -2.14
CA ARG A 115 2.51 8.17 -2.95
C ARG A 115 1.93 9.32 -2.15
N VAL A 116 2.70 10.39 -2.06
CA VAL A 116 2.36 11.63 -1.37
C VAL A 116 2.30 12.74 -2.42
N ASP A 117 1.15 13.37 -2.59
CA ASP A 117 1.00 14.47 -3.53
C ASP A 117 1.42 15.80 -2.89
N VAL A 118 2.19 16.62 -3.60
CA VAL A 118 2.60 17.96 -3.14
C VAL A 118 1.42 18.92 -3.14
N GLU A 119 0.49 18.74 -4.08
CA GLU A 119 -0.67 19.61 -4.31
C GLU A 119 -1.95 19.08 -3.61
N ASP A 120 -1.83 18.28 -2.53
CA ASP A 120 -2.93 17.59 -1.83
C ASP A 120 -4.25 18.39 -1.90
N ILE A 121 -5.17 17.92 -2.76
CA ILE A 121 -6.44 18.58 -3.09
C ILE A 121 -7.48 18.38 -1.97
N TYR A 122 -7.13 17.61 -0.93
CA TYR A 122 -7.95 17.27 0.22
C TYR A 122 -7.56 18.06 1.47
N ASP A 123 -6.97 19.24 1.31
CA ASP A 123 -7.06 20.33 2.29
C ASP A 123 -8.54 20.80 2.38
N MET A 124 -9.44 19.91 2.83
CA MET A 124 -10.82 20.25 3.14
C MET A 124 -10.86 20.87 4.54
N ASP A 125 -11.24 22.15 4.57
CA ASP A 125 -11.70 23.00 5.67
C ASP A 125 -11.22 22.65 7.09
N ASP A 126 -10.48 23.61 7.66
CA ASP A 126 -10.06 23.76 9.07
C ASP A 126 -11.19 23.45 10.11
N ASP A 127 -12.45 23.44 9.67
CA ASP A 127 -13.66 23.20 10.45
C ASP A 127 -13.85 21.73 10.91
N MET A 128 -13.16 20.74 10.32
CA MET A 128 -13.24 19.33 10.75
C MET A 128 -12.24 18.96 11.86
N VAL A 129 -11.22 19.80 12.09
CA VAL A 129 -10.18 19.58 13.10
C VAL A 129 -10.75 19.67 14.53
N ASP A 130 -11.79 20.48 14.72
CA ASP A 130 -12.49 20.68 16.00
C ASP A 130 -13.32 19.47 16.46
N PHE A 131 -13.58 18.50 15.57
CA PHE A 131 -14.28 17.25 15.91
C PHE A 131 -13.32 16.10 16.25
N MET A 132 -12.01 16.30 16.15
CA MET A 132 -11.03 15.27 16.51
C MET A 132 -10.88 15.15 18.04
N PRO A 133 -10.86 13.92 18.59
CA PRO A 133 -10.68 13.72 20.02
C PRO A 133 -9.34 14.31 20.50
N GLU A 134 -9.35 14.92 21.69
CA GLU A 134 -8.16 15.54 22.29
C GLU A 134 -7.05 14.49 22.52
N GLY A 135 -6.06 14.46 21.62
CA GLY A 135 -4.95 13.52 21.62
C GLY A 135 -4.38 13.23 20.24
N GLU A 136 -5.19 13.39 19.20
CA GLU A 136 -4.85 13.12 17.78
C GLU A 136 -4.71 14.39 16.95
N LYS A 137 -4.19 15.48 17.54
CA LYS A 137 -4.03 16.78 16.86
C LYS A 137 -2.80 16.81 15.94
N GLU A 138 -2.64 15.79 15.11
CA GLU A 138 -1.68 15.82 14.03
C GLU A 138 -2.28 16.69 12.92
N LYS A 139 -1.82 17.95 12.82
CA LYS A 139 -2.39 18.94 11.89
C LYS A 139 -2.25 18.57 10.41
N SER A 140 -1.37 17.61 10.12
CA SER A 140 -1.07 17.14 8.77
C SER A 140 -1.63 15.74 8.59
N TRP A 141 -2.62 15.61 7.70
CA TRP A 141 -3.20 14.33 7.32
C TRP A 141 -2.15 13.39 6.72
N VAL A 142 -1.25 13.90 5.87
CA VAL A 142 -0.18 13.09 5.30
C VAL A 142 0.77 12.56 6.37
N VAL A 143 1.08 13.34 7.42
CA VAL A 143 1.90 12.84 8.54
C VAL A 143 1.18 11.73 9.29
N ARG A 144 -0.12 11.93 9.58
CA ARG A 144 -0.97 10.93 10.23
C ARG A 144 -1.05 9.64 9.42
N ASP A 145 -1.18 9.75 8.11
CA ASP A 145 -1.27 8.59 7.22
C ASP A 145 0.08 7.86 7.18
N LEU A 146 1.18 8.59 6.94
CA LEU A 146 2.53 8.01 6.94
C LEU A 146 2.90 7.34 8.27
N ARG A 147 2.34 7.80 9.40
CA ARG A 147 2.55 7.20 10.71
C ARG A 147 2.11 5.75 10.78
N GLN A 148 1.11 5.36 9.99
CA GLN A 148 0.61 3.98 9.95
C GLN A 148 1.65 3.01 9.35
N LEU A 149 2.64 3.51 8.61
CA LEU A 149 3.76 2.69 8.17
C LEU A 149 4.54 2.06 9.34
N LEU A 150 4.43 2.59 10.56
CA LEU A 150 5.06 2.03 11.76
C LEU A 150 4.46 0.66 12.15
N GLU A 151 3.27 0.33 11.68
CA GLU A 151 2.58 -0.94 12.01
C GLU A 151 3.14 -2.14 11.22
N PHE A 152 3.83 -1.90 10.09
CA PHE A 152 4.42 -2.96 9.28
C PHE A 152 5.63 -3.57 9.98
N THR A 153 5.51 -4.86 10.32
CA THR A 153 6.54 -5.59 11.05
C THR A 153 7.48 -6.40 10.15
N ASN A 154 7.00 -6.80 8.97
CA ASN A 154 7.74 -7.65 8.03
C ASN A 154 8.11 -6.93 6.73
N ALA A 155 7.95 -5.61 6.68
CA ALA A 155 8.37 -4.83 5.52
C ALA A 155 9.89 -5.02 5.26
N GLU A 156 10.19 -5.40 4.03
CA GLU A 156 11.54 -5.54 3.48
C GLU A 156 11.89 -4.34 2.60
N PHE A 157 10.86 -3.64 2.09
CA PHE A 157 10.99 -2.49 1.22
C PHE A 157 9.84 -1.51 1.47
N ILE A 158 10.19 -0.27 1.82
CA ILE A 158 9.27 0.85 1.94
C ILE A 158 9.79 2.00 1.09
N ARG A 159 8.94 2.58 0.26
CA ARG A 159 9.27 3.78 -0.51
C ARG A 159 8.22 4.84 -0.31
N ILE A 160 8.65 6.07 -0.04
CA ILE A 160 7.81 7.26 -0.07
C ILE A 160 8.10 8.01 -1.36
N GLU A 161 7.08 8.22 -2.18
CA GLU A 161 7.17 8.95 -3.45
C GLU A 161 6.43 10.27 -3.35
N VAL A 162 7.18 11.36 -3.28
CA VAL A 162 6.64 12.72 -3.29
C VAL A 162 6.39 13.13 -4.75
N SER A 163 5.14 13.23 -5.15
CA SER A 163 4.70 13.52 -6.52
C SER A 163 4.22 14.95 -6.62
N GLY A 164 4.72 15.70 -7.61
CA GLY A 164 4.34 17.09 -7.80
C GLY A 164 5.04 17.72 -9.00
N ARG A 165 4.58 18.90 -9.37
CA ARG A 165 5.25 19.72 -10.39
C ARG A 165 6.57 20.29 -9.87
N GLY A 166 7.28 21.04 -10.72
CA GLY A 166 8.50 21.76 -10.32
C GLY A 166 9.79 20.98 -10.59
N ALA A 167 10.82 21.31 -9.82
CA ALA A 167 12.17 20.83 -10.06
C ALA A 167 12.32 19.38 -9.54
N LEU A 168 12.89 18.49 -10.35
CA LEU A 168 13.06 17.08 -9.99
C LEU A 168 13.92 16.88 -8.74
N ASP A 169 14.91 17.74 -8.53
CA ASP A 169 15.77 17.72 -7.34
C ASP A 169 15.03 18.08 -6.03
N GLY A 170 13.75 18.46 -6.15
CA GLY A 170 12.89 18.86 -5.05
C GLY A 170 13.15 20.26 -4.53
N SER A 171 13.98 21.06 -5.21
CA SER A 171 14.36 22.42 -4.76
C SER A 171 13.23 23.46 -4.87
N ASP A 172 12.12 23.14 -5.54
CA ASP A 172 10.98 24.06 -5.62
C ASP A 172 10.29 24.26 -4.26
N PRO A 173 9.72 25.45 -4.01
CA PRO A 173 9.19 25.81 -2.70
C PRO A 173 8.12 24.86 -2.16
N GLN A 174 7.19 24.39 -3.01
CA GLN A 174 6.09 23.53 -2.59
C GLN A 174 6.59 22.15 -2.17
N THR A 175 7.54 21.58 -2.92
CA THR A 175 8.16 20.31 -2.52
C THR A 175 8.96 20.46 -1.23
N GLN A 176 9.71 21.55 -1.06
CA GLN A 176 10.45 21.81 0.18
C GLN A 176 9.52 21.96 1.39
N GLU A 177 8.38 22.61 1.22
CA GLU A 177 7.35 22.72 2.26
C GLU A 177 6.77 21.36 2.63
N LYS A 178 6.41 20.53 1.63
CA LYS A 178 5.94 19.15 1.86
C LYS A 178 7.01 18.27 2.51
N ILE A 179 8.28 18.37 2.10
CA ILE A 179 9.40 17.66 2.73
C ILE A 179 9.52 18.08 4.20
N LYS A 180 9.44 19.38 4.50
CA LYS A 180 9.50 19.89 5.87
C LYS A 180 8.34 19.38 6.71
N GLU A 181 7.12 19.40 6.17
CA GLU A 181 5.91 18.87 6.80
C GLU A 181 6.08 17.40 7.21
N ILE A 182 6.53 16.53 6.31
CA ILE A 182 6.67 15.09 6.58
C ILE A 182 7.99 14.71 7.26
N SER A 183 8.94 15.64 7.36
CA SER A 183 10.32 15.35 7.82
C SER A 183 10.37 14.63 9.17
N GLY A 184 9.53 15.07 10.12
CA GLY A 184 9.47 14.50 11.47
C GLY A 184 9.11 13.02 11.45
N ILE A 185 8.03 12.65 10.76
CA ILE A 185 7.61 11.25 10.67
C ILE A 185 8.57 10.41 9.82
N VAL A 186 9.10 10.96 8.73
CA VAL A 186 10.06 10.24 7.89
C VAL A 186 11.34 9.92 8.66
N LYS A 187 11.83 10.82 9.53
CA LYS A 187 12.96 10.53 10.43
C LYS A 187 12.65 9.34 11.35
N THR A 188 11.48 9.31 11.99
CA THR A 188 11.05 8.17 12.81
C THR A 188 10.97 6.86 12.01
N LEU A 189 10.45 6.92 10.78
CA LEU A 189 10.38 5.74 9.92
C LEU A 189 11.79 5.26 9.50
N ILE A 190 12.73 6.17 9.23
CA ILE A 190 14.14 5.81 8.96
C ILE A 190 14.78 5.15 10.19
N GLU A 191 14.48 5.63 11.40
CA GLU A 191 14.98 4.99 12.63
C GLU A 191 14.48 3.56 12.79
N GLN A 192 13.23 3.28 12.43
CA GLN A 192 12.63 1.95 12.51
C GLN A 192 13.10 1.01 11.38
N PHE A 193 13.13 1.50 10.14
CA PHE A 193 13.31 0.65 8.95
C PHE A 193 14.71 0.74 8.34
N GLY A 194 15.50 1.75 8.69
CA GLY A 194 16.86 1.95 8.19
C GLY A 194 16.91 2.01 6.66
N GLU A 195 17.80 1.22 6.07
CA GLU A 195 18.01 1.16 4.61
C GLU A 195 16.85 0.53 3.83
N LYS A 196 15.87 -0.09 4.51
CA LYS A 196 14.67 -0.60 3.85
C LYS A 196 13.74 0.53 3.41
N LEU A 197 13.86 1.71 4.01
CA LEU A 197 13.07 2.87 3.66
C LEU A 197 13.83 3.79 2.71
N THR A 198 13.17 4.17 1.62
CA THR A 198 13.66 5.18 0.68
C THR A 198 12.62 6.27 0.50
N ILE A 199 13.07 7.49 0.20
CA ILE A 199 12.19 8.61 -0.14
C ILE A 199 12.71 9.31 -1.39
N ARG A 200 11.82 9.56 -2.35
CA ARG A 200 12.19 10.16 -3.63
C ARG A 200 11.12 11.11 -4.14
N LYS A 201 11.53 12.10 -4.91
CA LYS A 201 10.63 12.90 -5.73
C LYS A 201 10.34 12.14 -7.02
N LEU A 202 9.09 12.15 -7.43
CA LEU A 202 8.63 11.64 -8.72
C LEU A 202 8.18 12.82 -9.60
N THR A 203 8.62 12.83 -10.85
CA THR A 203 8.08 13.75 -11.86
C THR A 203 7.77 12.96 -13.12
N GLN A 204 6.54 13.10 -13.62
CA GLN A 204 6.14 12.53 -14.90
C GLN A 204 6.60 13.43 -16.05
N LEU A 205 7.27 12.83 -17.02
CA LEU A 205 7.58 13.46 -18.29
C LEU A 205 6.38 13.38 -19.23
N ASN A 206 6.33 14.29 -20.20
CA ASN A 206 5.24 14.38 -21.18
C ASN A 206 5.09 13.14 -22.08
N ASP A 207 6.07 12.24 -22.09
CA ASP A 207 6.08 10.98 -22.85
C ASP A 207 5.65 9.76 -22.00
N GLY A 208 5.22 9.99 -20.75
CA GLY A 208 4.81 8.95 -19.82
C GLY A 208 5.97 8.28 -19.08
N GLN A 209 7.22 8.71 -19.29
CA GLN A 209 8.33 8.25 -18.47
C GLN A 209 8.35 8.96 -17.12
N SER A 210 8.60 8.19 -16.06
CA SER A 210 8.81 8.72 -14.71
C SER A 210 10.30 8.80 -14.40
N ILE A 211 10.75 9.98 -13.98
CA ILE A 211 12.10 10.20 -13.46
C ILE A 211 12.03 10.48 -11.96
N PHE A 212 13.10 10.12 -11.25
CA PHE A 212 13.15 10.22 -9.80
C PHE A 212 14.44 10.84 -9.27
N HIS A 213 14.34 11.47 -8.10
CA HIS A 213 15.48 11.99 -7.35
C HIS A 213 15.37 11.61 -5.89
N ASP A 214 16.49 11.17 -5.29
CA ASP A 214 16.56 10.82 -3.88
C ASP A 214 16.43 12.07 -3.00
N LEU A 215 15.47 12.07 -2.07
CA LEU A 215 15.22 13.18 -1.17
C LEU A 215 15.85 13.02 0.22
N ARG A 216 16.56 11.91 0.48
CA ARG A 216 17.14 11.60 1.80
C ARG A 216 18.14 12.66 2.25
N SER A 217 18.84 13.30 1.31
CA SER A 217 19.78 14.40 1.62
C SER A 217 19.08 15.62 2.24
N TRP A 218 17.86 15.93 1.82
CA TRP A 218 17.08 17.06 2.34
C TRP A 218 16.61 16.84 3.79
N LEU A 219 16.42 15.59 4.20
CA LEU A 219 15.96 15.23 5.54
C LEU A 219 17.04 15.32 6.62
N MET A 220 18.31 15.40 6.22
CA MET A 220 19.47 15.41 7.13
C MET A 220 19.99 16.82 7.42
N LEU A 221 19.32 17.87 6.93
CA LEU A 221 19.77 19.27 7.01
C LEU A 221 19.17 20.07 8.18
N GLU A 222 18.31 19.46 9.00
CA GLU A 222 17.69 20.09 10.19
C GLU A 222 17.93 19.30 11.48
#